data_AF-A0A182YRR8-F1
#
_entry.id   AF-A0A182YRR8-F1
#
_cell.length_a   1.000
_cell.length_b   1.000
_cell.length_c   1.000
_cell.angle_alpha   90.00
_cell.angle_beta   90.00
_cell.angle_gamma   90.00
#
_symmetry.space_group_name_H-M   'P 1'
#
loop_
_entity.id
_entity.type
_entity.pdbx_description
1 polymer ?
#
loop_
_entity_poly.entity_id
_entity_poly.type
_entity_poly.pdbx_seq_one_letter_code
_entity_poly.pdbx_strand_id
1 'polypeptide(L)'
;MTFPSKYSFIKPKTLLLLPAPKKQPAPRYPYVLAGGVLVLLLVILWLAGFRVRGPIVGERLSLDLGDIPQVVLDKEAELARARNRNCSYWDCFNVYRCGQRASSALDDADDGERISIYVYPLKEYVDADSRRPAGQLTREFYRIVQTIVDSPYYTANPNEACLFVPTLDTLNQNRIDTTLVGKALASLPQ
;
A
#
# COMPACT_ATOMS: atom_id res chain seq x y z
N MET A 1 88.62 -18.40 70.86
CA MET A 1 89.21 -17.52 69.81
C MET A 1 88.27 -16.35 69.60
N THR A 2 88.67 -15.17 70.04
CA THR A 2 87.97 -13.88 69.88
C THR A 2 88.66 -13.08 68.78
N PHE A 3 87.91 -12.55 67.82
CA PHE A 3 87.71 -11.12 67.57
C PHE A 3 87.01 -10.93 66.20
N PRO A 4 86.13 -9.91 66.07
CA PRO A 4 85.35 -9.62 64.86
C PRO A 4 86.05 -8.55 64.00
N SER A 5 85.61 -8.35 62.76
CA SER A 5 85.84 -7.06 62.09
C SER A 5 84.81 -6.74 61.02
N LYS A 6 84.30 -5.52 61.12
CA LYS A 6 83.44 -4.78 60.21
C LYS A 6 84.17 -4.44 58.90
N TYR A 7 83.41 -3.99 57.89
CA TYR A 7 83.64 -2.86 56.95
C TYR A 7 82.82 -3.17 55.67
N SER A 8 81.76 -2.44 55.31
CA SER A 8 81.59 -1.05 54.88
C SER A 8 81.47 -0.92 53.36
N PHE A 9 80.60 0.01 52.99
CA PHE A 9 80.07 0.32 51.67
C PHE A 9 81.13 0.66 50.61
N ILE A 10 80.89 0.20 49.37
CA ILE A 10 81.34 0.88 48.15
C ILE A 10 80.12 1.06 47.25
N LYS A 11 79.68 2.31 47.05
CA LYS A 11 78.75 2.71 45.98
C LYS A 11 79.57 3.02 44.72
N PRO A 12 79.19 2.52 43.55
CA PRO A 12 79.49 3.18 42.29
C PRO A 12 78.29 3.99 41.77
N LYS A 13 78.65 5.12 41.15
CA LYS A 13 77.79 6.20 40.64
C LYS A 13 76.97 5.77 39.42
N THR A 14 75.71 6.19 39.44
CA THR A 14 74.91 6.78 38.35
C THR A 14 75.34 6.48 36.91
N LEU A 15 74.65 5.52 36.29
CA LEU A 15 74.42 5.50 34.84
C LEU A 15 73.02 6.06 34.58
N LEU A 16 72.98 7.20 33.89
CA LEU A 16 71.78 7.82 33.33
C LEU A 16 71.14 6.83 32.34
N LEU A 17 70.07 6.16 32.76
CA LEU A 17 69.11 5.55 31.83
C LEU A 17 67.95 6.54 31.62
N LEU A 18 67.74 6.88 30.35
CA LEU A 18 66.60 7.65 29.88
C LEU A 18 65.28 7.06 30.40
N PRO A 19 64.28 7.88 30.79
CA PRO A 19 62.97 7.36 31.11
C PRO A 19 62.34 6.73 29.87
N ALA A 20 61.97 5.45 29.97
CA ALA A 20 61.16 4.76 28.98
C ALA A 20 59.82 5.51 28.78
N PRO A 21 59.30 5.62 27.55
CA PRO A 21 58.02 6.26 27.32
C PRO A 21 56.93 5.44 28.02
N LYS A 22 56.25 6.06 29.00
CA LYS A 22 55.01 5.51 29.55
C LYS A 22 54.00 5.39 28.40
N LYS A 23 53.71 4.16 27.98
CA LYS A 23 52.58 3.85 27.10
C LYS A 23 51.31 4.29 27.83
N GLN A 24 50.78 5.46 27.45
CA GLN A 24 49.47 5.89 27.92
C GLN A 24 48.43 4.87 27.44
N PRO A 25 47.52 4.39 28.31
CA PRO A 25 46.41 3.57 27.85
C PRO A 25 45.58 4.43 26.91
N ALA A 26 45.41 3.97 25.66
CA ALA A 26 44.55 4.64 24.70
C ALA A 26 43.19 4.90 25.35
N PRO A 27 42.64 6.13 25.27
CA PRO A 27 41.35 6.42 25.87
C PRO A 27 40.33 5.47 25.23
N ARG A 28 39.68 4.64 26.05
CA ARG A 28 38.61 3.72 25.61
C ARG A 28 37.28 4.44 25.36
N TYR A 29 37.19 5.69 25.83
CA TYR A 29 36.02 6.56 25.73
C TYR A 29 35.51 6.87 24.30
N PRO A 30 36.35 7.11 23.27
CA PRO A 30 35.87 7.42 21.93
C PRO A 30 35.19 6.22 21.26
N TYR A 31 35.60 4.99 21.58
CA TYR A 31 34.97 3.77 21.03
C TYR A 31 33.60 3.48 21.63
N VAL A 32 33.40 3.79 22.92
CA VAL A 32 32.11 3.64 23.59
C VAL A 32 31.10 4.68 23.06
N LEU A 33 31.55 5.93 22.86
CA LEU A 33 30.73 6.97 22.24
C LEU A 33 30.38 6.63 20.78
N ALA A 34 31.35 6.16 20.00
CA ALA A 34 31.11 5.77 18.61
C ALA A 34 30.12 4.59 18.51
N GLY A 35 30.23 3.60 19.40
CA GLY A 35 29.29 2.49 19.48
C GLY A 35 27.87 2.94 19.85
N GLY A 36 27.74 3.86 20.82
CA GLY A 36 26.45 4.43 21.21
C GLY A 36 25.78 5.21 20.07
N VAL A 37 26.55 6.00 19.30
CA VAL A 37 26.03 6.74 18.14
C VAL A 37 25.60 5.80 17.02
N LEU A 38 26.35 4.71 16.76
CA LEU A 38 25.98 3.71 15.76
C LEU A 38 24.67 3.00 16.13
N VAL A 39 24.52 2.59 17.40
CA VAL A 39 23.29 1.94 17.88
C VAL A 39 22.11 2.91 17.81
N LEU A 40 22.31 4.18 18.19
CA LEU A 40 21.27 5.20 18.07
C LEU A 40 20.85 5.41 16.60
N LEU A 41 21.80 5.47 15.67
CA LEU A 41 21.52 5.58 14.23
C LEU A 41 20.76 4.36 13.71
N LEU A 42 21.13 3.15 14.14
CA LEU A 42 20.41 1.93 13.77
C LEU A 42 18.99 1.92 14.35
N VAL A 43 18.78 2.38 15.59
CA VAL A 43 17.45 2.53 16.19
C VAL A 43 16.63 3.60 15.46
N ILE A 44 17.23 4.72 15.08
CA ILE A 44 16.55 5.77 14.30
C ILE A 44 16.19 5.24 12.91
N LEU A 45 17.07 4.50 12.23
CA LEU A 45 16.79 3.87 10.94
C LEU A 45 15.71 2.78 11.07
N TRP A 46 15.67 2.05 12.18
CA TRP A 46 14.65 1.05 12.44
C TRP A 46 13.28 1.70 12.71
N LEU A 47 13.24 2.76 13.53
CA LEU A 47 12.03 3.56 13.79
C LEU A 47 11.55 4.33 12.56
N ALA A 48 12.47 4.84 11.73
CA ALA A 48 12.14 5.50 10.48
C ALA A 48 11.69 4.49 9.41
N GLY A 49 12.31 3.31 9.34
CA GLY A 49 11.91 2.21 8.47
C GLY A 49 10.51 1.68 8.80
N PHE A 50 10.14 1.69 10.08
CA PHE A 50 8.78 1.35 10.52
C PHE A 50 7.72 2.40 10.14
N ARG A 51 8.12 3.65 9.82
CA ARG A 51 7.17 4.73 9.48
C ARG A 51 6.85 4.90 8.00
N VAL A 52 7.46 4.13 7.08
CA VAL A 52 7.35 4.38 5.62
C VAL A 52 6.49 3.33 4.88
N ARG A 53 5.70 2.51 5.58
CA ARG A 53 4.63 1.73 4.94
C ARG A 53 3.27 2.05 5.55
N GLY A 54 2.91 3.33 5.52
CA GLY A 54 1.50 3.70 5.67
C GLY A 54 0.70 3.09 4.51
N PRO A 55 -0.50 2.54 4.76
CA PRO A 55 -1.39 2.12 3.69
C PRO A 55 -1.67 3.32 2.78
N ILE A 56 -1.66 3.11 1.46
CA ILE A 56 -2.16 4.11 0.52
C ILE A 56 -3.67 4.17 0.76
N VAL A 57 -4.09 5.11 1.62
CA VAL A 57 -5.51 5.40 1.83
C VAL A 57 -5.99 6.05 0.54
N GLY A 58 -6.52 5.23 -0.37
CA GLY A 58 -7.25 5.74 -1.53
C GLY A 58 -8.40 6.61 -1.03
N GLU A 59 -8.60 7.76 -1.67
CA GLU A 59 -9.76 8.61 -1.43
C GLU A 59 -11.03 7.77 -1.64
N ARG A 60 -11.94 7.76 -0.65
CA ARG A 60 -13.20 7.01 -0.79
C ARG A 60 -14.00 7.62 -1.94
N LEU A 61 -14.64 6.76 -2.73
CA LEU A 61 -15.48 7.20 -3.84
C LEU A 61 -16.62 8.09 -3.35
N SER A 62 -16.66 9.33 -3.86
CA SER A 62 -17.81 10.21 -3.70
C SER A 62 -18.87 9.90 -4.76
N LEU A 63 -20.13 9.75 -4.34
CA LEU A 63 -21.28 9.53 -5.21
C LEU A 63 -22.08 10.82 -5.44
N ASP A 64 -21.40 11.95 -5.58
CA ASP A 64 -22.05 13.22 -5.87
C ASP A 64 -22.67 13.21 -7.28
N LEU A 65 -23.92 13.68 -7.36
CA LEU A 65 -24.69 13.78 -8.59
C LEU A 65 -24.59 15.17 -9.23
N GLY A 66 -23.98 16.15 -8.54
CA GLY A 66 -23.90 17.53 -9.00
C GLY A 66 -22.97 17.75 -10.20
N ASP A 67 -21.89 16.97 -10.31
CA ASP A 67 -20.88 17.10 -11.38
C ASP A 67 -20.41 15.71 -11.86
N ILE A 68 -21.24 15.07 -12.70
CA ILE A 68 -20.91 13.76 -13.28
C ILE A 68 -20.16 13.96 -14.60
N PRO A 69 -18.91 13.49 -14.71
CA PRO A 69 -18.13 13.64 -15.93
C PRO A 69 -18.74 12.85 -17.10
N GLN A 70 -18.79 13.48 -18.27
CA GLN A 70 -19.23 12.84 -19.51
C GLN A 70 -18.05 12.19 -20.25
N VAL A 71 -18.25 10.97 -20.71
CA VAL A 71 -17.33 10.24 -21.60
C VAL A 71 -18.01 10.04 -22.94
N VAL A 72 -17.38 10.57 -23.99
CA VAL A 72 -17.86 10.41 -25.36
C VAL A 72 -17.32 9.10 -25.93
N LEU A 73 -18.20 8.29 -26.50
CA LEU A 73 -17.87 7.02 -27.13
C LEU A 73 -17.90 7.17 -28.66
N ASP A 74 -16.76 6.91 -29.29
CA ASP A 74 -16.63 6.95 -30.74
C ASP A 74 -17.38 5.80 -31.43
N LYS A 75 -17.66 5.95 -32.72
CA LYS A 75 -18.29 4.91 -33.54
C LYS A 75 -17.42 3.66 -33.62
N GLU A 76 -16.12 3.86 -33.71
CA GLU A 76 -15.10 2.81 -33.86
C GLU A 76 -14.63 2.26 -32.51
N ALA A 77 -15.17 2.75 -31.39
CA ALA A 77 -14.84 2.24 -30.06
C ALA A 77 -15.13 0.72 -29.98
N GLU A 78 -14.19 0.00 -29.35
CA GLU A 78 -14.30 -1.46 -29.22
C GLU A 78 -15.61 -1.84 -28.51
N LEU A 79 -16.27 -2.85 -29.05
CA LEU A 79 -17.43 -3.47 -28.40
C LEU A 79 -16.94 -4.46 -27.35
N ALA A 80 -17.72 -4.60 -26.28
CA ALA A 80 -17.51 -5.67 -25.31
C ALA A 80 -17.41 -7.03 -26.02
N ARG A 81 -16.44 -7.84 -25.59
CA ARG A 81 -16.25 -9.18 -26.14
C ARG A 81 -17.54 -9.98 -25.98
N ALA A 82 -17.81 -10.83 -26.97
CA ALA A 82 -18.95 -11.73 -26.91
C ALA A 82 -18.90 -12.58 -25.64
N ARG A 83 -20.04 -12.71 -24.95
CA ARG A 83 -20.16 -13.53 -23.74
C ARG A 83 -19.74 -14.96 -24.03
N ASN A 84 -18.77 -15.47 -23.29
CA ASN A 84 -18.42 -16.88 -23.32
C ASN A 84 -19.55 -17.70 -22.70
N ARG A 85 -20.26 -18.51 -23.52
CA ARG A 85 -21.37 -19.35 -23.06
C ARG A 85 -20.92 -20.57 -22.26
N ASN A 86 -19.65 -20.94 -22.37
CA ASN A 86 -19.09 -22.13 -21.73
C ASN A 86 -18.38 -21.80 -20.40
N CYS A 87 -18.40 -20.54 -19.95
CA CYS A 87 -17.69 -20.22 -18.74
C CYS A 87 -18.48 -20.57 -17.49
N SER A 88 -17.76 -21.09 -16.51
CA SER A 88 -18.28 -21.36 -15.17
C SER A 88 -17.93 -20.24 -14.21
N TYR A 89 -18.46 -20.36 -12.98
CA TYR A 89 -18.07 -19.54 -11.84
C TYR A 89 -16.58 -19.60 -11.48
N TRP A 90 -15.82 -20.57 -12.02
CA TRP A 90 -14.38 -20.73 -11.77
C TRP A 90 -13.52 -20.22 -12.93
N ASP A 91 -14.11 -20.09 -14.14
CA ASP A 91 -13.38 -19.72 -15.37
C ASP A 91 -13.56 -18.24 -15.74
N CYS A 92 -14.81 -17.75 -15.69
CA CYS A 92 -15.12 -16.35 -15.97
C CYS A 92 -14.91 -15.45 -14.74
N PHE A 93 -15.10 -16.04 -13.57
CA PHE A 93 -14.96 -15.39 -12.29
C PHE A 93 -13.94 -16.20 -11.50
N ASN A 94 -12.96 -15.55 -10.89
CA ASN A 94 -11.99 -16.25 -10.06
C ASN A 94 -12.31 -15.97 -8.60
N VAL A 95 -13.20 -16.80 -8.03
CA VAL A 95 -13.58 -16.70 -6.61
C VAL A 95 -12.40 -16.79 -5.67
N TYR A 96 -11.31 -17.48 -6.03
CA TYR A 96 -10.14 -17.59 -5.16
C TYR A 96 -9.39 -16.26 -4.99
N ARG A 97 -9.71 -15.24 -5.80
CA ARG A 97 -9.28 -13.86 -5.54
C ARG A 97 -10.10 -13.19 -4.42
N CYS A 98 -11.31 -13.67 -4.15
CA CYS A 98 -12.11 -13.28 -2.99
C CYS A 98 -11.70 -14.15 -1.79
N GLY A 99 -11.37 -13.53 -0.65
CA GLY A 99 -10.99 -14.25 0.58
C GLY A 99 -9.50 -14.22 0.91
N GLN A 100 -8.63 -13.89 -0.05
CA GLN A 100 -7.23 -13.57 0.24
C GLN A 100 -7.14 -12.17 0.85
N ARG A 101 -7.22 -12.10 2.20
CA ARG A 101 -6.98 -10.92 3.05
C ARG A 101 -7.08 -9.58 2.32
N ALA A 102 -8.30 -9.06 2.15
CA ALA A 102 -8.46 -7.63 2.01
C ALA A 102 -8.02 -7.01 3.35
N SER A 103 -6.74 -6.63 3.44
CA SER A 103 -6.17 -5.96 4.61
C SER A 103 -6.78 -4.57 4.71
N SER A 104 -8.04 -4.46 5.11
CA SER A 104 -8.57 -3.17 5.54
C SER A 104 -7.80 -2.81 6.81
N ALA A 105 -6.79 -1.96 6.66
CA ALA A 105 -5.96 -1.44 7.75
C ALA A 105 -6.73 -0.50 8.72
N LEU A 106 -8.05 -0.45 8.60
CA LEU A 106 -8.96 0.19 9.53
C LEU A 106 -9.97 -0.86 9.96
N ASP A 107 -9.69 -1.47 11.11
CA ASP A 107 -10.59 -2.14 12.04
C ASP A 107 -9.86 -3.37 12.61
N ASP A 108 -9.16 -3.09 13.71
CA ASP A 108 -8.65 -4.08 14.64
C ASP A 108 -9.84 -4.99 15.05
N ALA A 109 -9.70 -6.30 14.82
CA ALA A 109 -10.56 -7.39 15.30
C ALA A 109 -11.62 -8.05 14.37
N ASP A 110 -11.40 -8.15 13.06
CA ASP A 110 -12.01 -9.26 12.28
C ASP A 110 -11.12 -9.73 11.12
N ASP A 111 -10.24 -10.69 11.43
CA ASP A 111 -9.35 -11.42 10.50
C ASP A 111 -10.13 -12.47 9.67
N GLY A 112 -11.33 -12.12 9.22
CA GLY A 112 -12.16 -12.95 8.37
C GLY A 112 -11.81 -12.83 6.88
N GLU A 113 -11.91 -13.94 6.14
CA GLU A 113 -11.95 -13.91 4.68
C GLU A 113 -13.17 -13.10 4.23
N ARG A 114 -12.94 -11.89 3.70
CA ARG A 114 -14.01 -11.01 3.23
C ARG A 114 -13.89 -10.72 1.74
N ILE A 115 -15.03 -10.47 1.11
CA ILE A 115 -15.14 -10.00 -0.26
C ILE A 115 -14.79 -8.51 -0.30
N SER A 116 -14.01 -8.10 -1.29
CA SER A 116 -13.67 -6.70 -1.55
C SER A 116 -14.24 -6.26 -2.90
N ILE A 117 -14.92 -5.12 -2.89
CA ILE A 117 -15.68 -4.61 -4.03
C ILE A 117 -15.14 -3.23 -4.41
N TYR A 118 -14.66 -3.12 -5.64
CA TYR A 118 -14.33 -1.84 -6.25
C TYR A 118 -15.52 -1.36 -7.09
N VAL A 119 -15.92 -0.11 -6.87
CA VAL A 119 -16.96 0.56 -7.63
C VAL A 119 -16.29 1.58 -8.54
N TYR A 120 -16.59 1.53 -9.84
CA TYR A 120 -16.09 2.55 -10.76
C TYR A 120 -16.74 3.91 -10.48
N PRO A 121 -16.03 5.03 -10.67
CA PRO A 121 -16.63 6.35 -10.49
C PRO A 121 -17.80 6.61 -11.43
N LEU A 122 -18.79 7.38 -10.96
CA LEU A 122 -19.93 7.82 -11.75
C LEU A 122 -19.46 8.53 -13.02
N LYS A 123 -19.94 8.07 -14.18
CA LYS A 123 -19.66 8.63 -15.50
C LYS A 123 -20.90 8.53 -16.35
N GLU A 124 -21.17 9.58 -17.12
CA GLU A 124 -22.22 9.57 -18.13
C GLU A 124 -21.61 9.27 -19.49
N TYR A 125 -21.97 8.13 -20.08
CA TYR A 125 -21.47 7.73 -21.40
C TYR A 125 -22.42 8.21 -22.48
N VAL A 126 -21.91 8.91 -23.47
CA VAL A 126 -22.70 9.48 -24.56
C VAL A 126 -22.12 9.11 -25.93
N ASP A 127 -23.00 8.95 -26.90
CA ASP A 127 -22.62 8.75 -28.30
C ASP A 127 -21.99 10.01 -28.91
N ALA A 128 -20.97 9.85 -29.76
CA ALA A 128 -20.25 10.95 -30.38
C ALA A 128 -21.12 11.83 -31.28
N ASP A 129 -21.99 11.26 -32.12
CA ASP A 129 -22.79 12.04 -33.06
C ASP A 129 -24.09 12.53 -32.45
N SER A 130 -24.85 11.60 -31.88
CA SER A 130 -26.21 11.88 -31.43
C SER A 130 -26.25 12.52 -30.05
N ARG A 131 -25.13 12.50 -29.31
CA ARG A 131 -25.02 12.95 -27.91
C ARG A 131 -26.04 12.27 -27.00
N ARG A 132 -26.60 11.13 -27.41
CA ARG A 132 -27.56 10.36 -26.63
C ARG A 132 -26.82 9.57 -25.55
N PRO A 133 -27.36 9.51 -24.32
CA PRO A 133 -26.75 8.73 -23.26
C PRO A 133 -26.93 7.23 -23.50
N ALA A 134 -25.92 6.43 -23.13
CA ALA A 134 -25.96 4.98 -23.18
C ALA A 134 -27.04 4.38 -22.26
N GLY A 135 -27.34 5.07 -21.16
CA GLY A 135 -28.37 4.72 -20.20
C GLY A 135 -28.59 5.85 -19.21
N GLN A 136 -29.67 5.77 -18.43
CA GLN A 136 -29.99 6.74 -17.39
C GLN A 136 -29.86 6.09 -16.02
N LEU A 137 -29.13 6.74 -15.12
CA LEU A 137 -28.99 6.30 -13.74
C LEU A 137 -30.35 6.38 -13.02
N THR A 138 -30.87 5.24 -12.56
CA THR A 138 -32.08 5.20 -11.74
C THR A 138 -31.76 5.34 -10.26
N ARG A 139 -32.79 5.70 -9.47
CA ARG A 139 -32.69 5.80 -8.02
C ARG A 139 -32.39 4.45 -7.39
N GLU A 140 -32.94 3.38 -7.96
CA GLU A 140 -32.78 2.00 -7.50
C GLU A 140 -31.32 1.56 -7.64
N PHE A 141 -30.72 1.78 -8.81
CA PHE A 141 -29.32 1.44 -9.02
C PHE A 141 -28.38 2.31 -8.18
N TYR A 142 -28.64 3.61 -8.08
CA TYR A 142 -27.88 4.51 -7.20
C TYR A 142 -27.87 4.01 -5.75
N ARG A 143 -29.02 3.56 -5.22
CA ARG A 143 -29.09 3.00 -3.86
C ARG A 143 -28.26 1.72 -3.70
N ILE A 144 -28.23 0.85 -4.72
CA ILE A 144 -27.39 -0.36 -4.71
C ILE A 144 -25.92 0.05 -4.61
N VAL A 145 -25.48 0.97 -5.46
CA VAL A 145 -24.09 1.45 -5.48
C VAL A 145 -23.73 2.13 -4.15
N GLN A 146 -24.60 3.00 -3.64
CA GLN A 146 -24.41 3.66 -2.35
C GLN A 146 -24.28 2.66 -1.21
N THR A 147 -25.16 1.65 -1.17
CA THR A 147 -25.11 0.59 -0.15
C THR A 147 -23.78 -0.16 -0.19
N ILE A 148 -23.22 -0.39 -1.38
CA ILE A 148 -21.91 -1.03 -1.53
C ILE A 148 -20.81 -0.11 -0.97
N VAL A 149 -20.75 1.15 -1.39
CA VAL A 149 -19.70 2.13 -0.98
C VAL A 149 -19.71 2.39 0.53
N ASP A 150 -20.89 2.40 1.15
CA ASP A 150 -21.09 2.59 2.59
C ASP A 150 -20.80 1.32 3.40
N SER A 151 -20.66 0.16 2.75
CA SER A 151 -20.40 -1.12 3.40
C SER A 151 -18.92 -1.34 3.74
N PRO A 152 -18.61 -2.26 4.68
CA PRO A 152 -17.23 -2.68 4.94
C PRO A 152 -16.61 -3.51 3.80
N TYR A 153 -17.39 -3.88 2.77
CA TYR A 153 -16.89 -4.63 1.61
C TYR A 153 -16.29 -3.72 0.53
N TYR A 154 -16.50 -2.41 0.59
CA TYR A 154 -15.95 -1.47 -0.38
C TYR A 154 -14.44 -1.25 -0.20
N THR A 155 -13.71 -1.22 -1.31
CA THR A 155 -12.32 -0.75 -1.37
C THR A 155 -12.14 0.31 -2.46
N ALA A 156 -11.36 1.34 -2.14
CA ALA A 156 -10.92 2.35 -3.11
C ALA A 156 -9.76 1.85 -3.99
N ASN A 157 -9.10 0.76 -3.61
CA ASN A 157 -7.98 0.20 -4.35
C ASN A 157 -8.46 -0.96 -5.26
N PRO A 158 -8.45 -0.80 -6.59
CA PRO A 158 -8.89 -1.87 -7.50
C PRO A 158 -8.00 -3.13 -7.42
N ASN A 159 -6.74 -3.00 -6.96
CA ASN A 159 -5.85 -4.15 -6.82
C ASN A 159 -6.20 -5.05 -5.63
N GLU A 160 -6.95 -4.51 -4.66
CA GLU A 160 -7.43 -5.28 -3.51
C GLU A 160 -8.82 -5.87 -3.76
N ALA A 161 -9.50 -5.43 -4.83
CA ALA A 161 -10.85 -5.85 -5.14
C ALA A 161 -10.89 -7.20 -5.85
N CYS A 162 -11.89 -7.99 -5.48
CA CYS A 162 -12.22 -9.23 -6.20
C CYS A 162 -13.49 -9.09 -7.04
N LEU A 163 -14.35 -8.12 -6.73
CA LEU A 163 -15.53 -7.75 -7.50
C LEU A 163 -15.42 -6.32 -8.02
N PHE A 164 -15.83 -6.13 -9.27
CA PHE A 164 -15.82 -4.83 -9.95
C PHE A 164 -17.24 -4.47 -10.37
N VAL A 165 -17.73 -3.34 -9.89
CA VAL A 165 -19.10 -2.87 -10.14
C VAL A 165 -19.04 -1.60 -10.99
N PRO A 166 -19.37 -1.67 -12.29
CA PRO A 166 -19.48 -0.49 -13.13
C PRO A 166 -20.71 0.32 -12.73
N THR A 167 -20.61 1.65 -12.70
CA THR A 167 -21.76 2.54 -12.48
C THR A 167 -22.59 2.74 -13.75
N LEU A 168 -22.97 1.62 -14.39
CA LEU A 168 -23.83 1.58 -15.56
C LEU A 168 -25.13 0.88 -15.18
N ASP A 169 -26.22 1.63 -15.15
CA ASP A 169 -27.51 1.09 -14.80
C ASP A 169 -28.05 0.19 -15.91
N THR A 170 -28.08 -1.11 -15.63
CA THR A 170 -28.60 -2.15 -16.53
C THR A 170 -29.82 -2.85 -15.94
N LEU A 171 -30.41 -2.33 -14.85
CA LEU A 171 -31.58 -2.93 -14.20
C LEU A 171 -32.80 -2.97 -15.13
N ASN A 172 -32.87 -2.05 -16.09
CA ASN A 172 -33.92 -2.01 -17.10
C ASN A 172 -33.36 -1.92 -18.52
N GLN A 173 -33.27 -3.08 -19.19
CA GLN A 173 -32.78 -3.16 -20.57
C GLN A 173 -33.61 -2.39 -21.59
N ASN A 174 -34.88 -2.06 -21.29
CA ASN A 174 -35.72 -1.25 -22.18
C ASN A 174 -35.35 0.24 -22.19
N ARG A 175 -34.47 0.67 -21.27
CA ARG A 175 -34.06 2.08 -21.10
C ARG A 175 -32.58 2.31 -21.40
N ILE A 176 -31.90 1.36 -22.02
CA ILE A 176 -30.49 1.46 -22.39
C ILE A 176 -30.28 1.21 -23.88
N ASP A 177 -29.24 1.83 -24.42
CA ASP A 177 -28.67 1.43 -25.70
C ASP A 177 -27.63 0.33 -25.44
N THR A 178 -27.98 -0.90 -25.77
CA THR A 178 -27.12 -2.07 -25.51
C THR A 178 -25.78 -2.02 -26.25
N THR A 179 -25.71 -1.32 -27.39
CA THR A 179 -24.48 -1.15 -28.15
C THR A 179 -23.56 -0.15 -27.48
N LEU A 180 -24.10 1.01 -27.08
CA LEU A 180 -23.33 2.02 -26.35
C LEU A 180 -22.91 1.52 -24.96
N VAL A 181 -23.78 0.81 -24.24
CA VAL A 181 -23.41 0.17 -22.97
C VAL A 181 -22.30 -0.85 -23.18
N GLY A 182 -22.35 -1.64 -24.26
CA GLY A 182 -21.26 -2.57 -24.61
C GLY A 182 -19.92 -1.86 -24.82
N LYS A 183 -19.91 -0.72 -25.52
CA LYS A 183 -18.72 0.13 -25.69
C LYS A 183 -18.24 0.74 -24.37
N ALA A 184 -19.17 1.25 -23.56
CA ALA A 184 -18.87 1.82 -22.25
C ALA A 184 -18.17 0.78 -21.34
N LEU A 185 -18.69 -0.44 -21.29
CA LEU A 185 -18.11 -1.55 -20.54
C LEU A 185 -16.72 -1.93 -21.05
N ALA A 186 -16.50 -1.92 -22.38
CA ALA A 186 -15.19 -2.19 -22.96
C ALA A 186 -14.14 -1.11 -22.66
N SER A 187 -14.58 0.14 -22.43
CA SER A 187 -13.70 1.27 -22.11
C SER A 187 -13.21 1.30 -20.66
N LEU A 188 -13.72 0.43 -19.79
CA LEU A 188 -13.34 0.40 -18.39
C LEU A 188 -11.90 -0.11 -18.22
N PRO A 189 -11.10 0.50 -17.33
CA PRO A 189 -9.77 -0.02 -17.02
C PRO A 189 -9.88 -1.40 -16.37
N GLN A 190 -9.03 -2.33 -16.86
CA GLN A 190 -8.91 -3.71 -16.39
C GLN A 190 -7.94 -3.84 -15.22
#